data_AF-A0A5C3PAN3-F1
#
_entry.id   AF-A0A5C3PAN3-F1
#
_cell.length_a   1.000
_cell.length_b   1.000
_cell.length_c   1.000
_cell.angle_alpha   90.00
_cell.angle_beta   90.00
_cell.angle_gamma   90.00
#
_symmetry.space_group_name_H-M   'P 1'
#
loop_
_entity.id
_entity.type
_entity.pdbx_description
1 polymer ?
#
loop_
_entity_poly.entity_id
_entity_poly.type
_entity_poly.pdbx_seq_one_letter_code
_entity_poly.pdbx_strand_id
1 'polypeptide(L)'
;MKLAFNALPVPVHMDINIPPSTHLAAHLQNALRESLTQYVLQGVAVPRLQLYRTILVTPLGVAPSLAKLFASHVFLTLAKLQRKCLTRLLVCEHPFAAHRRRFLHDGTPPDWWICRFCRDVRCVEDEGHVLFECVNDGLIKARTRAFRDMLTIHPPLEYVLPKRTDVWDLVRFFARHPPLLARFADFVHTTFKMCDEVPMIIITSQNDLAELSPRP
;
A
#
# COMPACT_ATOMS: atom_id res chain seq x y z
N MET A 1 -36.23 20.77 9.78
CA MET A 1 -35.43 20.86 8.54
C MET A 1 -33.98 20.51 8.88
N LYS A 2 -33.45 19.35 8.47
CA LYS A 2 -32.01 19.07 8.65
C LYS A 2 -31.26 19.95 7.66
N LEU A 3 -30.56 20.97 8.15
CA LEU A 3 -29.70 21.81 7.32
C LEU A 3 -28.64 20.92 6.66
N ALA A 4 -28.39 21.12 5.36
CA ALA A 4 -27.43 20.31 4.59
C ALA A 4 -26.04 20.26 5.25
N PHE A 5 -25.64 21.32 5.96
CA PHE A 5 -24.40 21.40 6.72
C PHE A 5 -24.30 20.42 7.90
N ASN A 6 -25.42 20.07 8.53
CA ASN A 6 -25.47 19.07 9.60
C ASN A 6 -25.43 17.63 9.07
N ALA A 7 -25.62 17.45 7.76
CA ALA A 7 -25.53 16.15 7.09
C ALA A 7 -24.13 15.87 6.52
N LEU A 8 -23.18 16.82 6.65
CA LEU A 8 -21.80 16.61 6.25
C LEU A 8 -21.11 15.57 7.16
N PRO A 9 -20.13 14.81 6.64
CA PRO A 9 -19.37 13.85 7.45
C PRO A 9 -18.68 14.46 8.67
N VAL A 10 -18.27 15.73 8.55
CA VAL A 10 -17.88 16.59 9.68
C VAL A 10 -18.88 17.75 9.70
N PRO A 11 -19.84 17.78 10.65
CA PRO A 11 -20.91 18.79 10.65
C PRO A 11 -20.39 20.22 10.72
N VAL A 12 -21.00 21.12 9.95
CA VAL A 12 -20.78 22.56 10.06
C VAL A 12 -22.01 23.19 10.70
N HIS A 13 -21.83 23.86 11.84
CA HIS A 13 -22.95 24.54 12.50
C HIS A 13 -23.26 25.86 11.78
N MET A 14 -24.52 26.02 11.38
CA MET A 14 -25.06 27.27 10.86
C MET A 14 -26.22 27.69 11.76
N ASP A 15 -26.11 28.86 12.37
CA ASP A 15 -27.22 29.48 13.08
C ASP A 15 -28.13 30.20 12.08
N ILE A 16 -29.36 29.69 11.95
CA ILE A 16 -30.38 30.20 11.03
C ILE A 16 -30.97 31.54 11.46
N ASN A 17 -30.72 31.96 12.71
CA ASN A 17 -31.22 33.23 13.24
C ASN A 17 -30.30 34.40 12.86
N ILE A 18 -29.11 34.13 12.32
CA ILE A 18 -28.17 35.16 11.88
C ILE A 18 -28.55 35.59 10.44
N PRO A 19 -28.79 36.89 10.20
CA PRO A 19 -29.13 37.37 8.86
C PRO A 19 -27.97 37.13 7.86
N PRO A 20 -28.28 36.85 6.58
CA PRO A 20 -27.26 36.66 5.55
C PRO A 20 -26.35 37.88 5.44
N SER A 21 -25.03 37.65 5.50
CA SER A 21 -24.02 38.69 5.30
C SER A 21 -22.81 38.12 4.57
N THR A 22 -22.00 39.00 3.97
CA THR A 22 -20.73 38.62 3.32
C THR A 22 -19.76 37.99 4.32
N HIS A 23 -19.75 38.46 5.57
CA HIS A 23 -18.96 37.89 6.65
C HIS A 23 -19.43 36.47 7.02
N LEU A 24 -20.74 36.27 7.16
CA LEU A 24 -21.30 34.94 7.42
C LEU A 24 -21.00 33.97 6.26
N ALA A 25 -21.11 34.43 5.02
CA ALA A 25 -20.77 33.62 3.85
C ALA A 25 -19.28 33.21 3.84
N ALA A 26 -18.37 34.14 4.11
CA ALA A 26 -16.93 33.85 4.19
C ALA A 26 -16.60 32.88 5.34
N HIS A 27 -17.24 33.06 6.50
CA HIS A 27 -17.09 32.15 7.64
C HIS A 27 -17.56 30.73 7.29
N LEU A 28 -18.76 30.57 6.72
CA LEU A 28 -19.29 29.27 6.31
C LEU A 28 -18.43 28.60 5.23
N GLN A 29 -17.87 29.36 4.28
CA GLN A 29 -16.94 28.82 3.29
C GLN A 29 -15.66 28.27 3.92
N ASN A 30 -15.10 28.96 4.92
CA ASN A 30 -13.93 28.49 5.64
C ASN A 30 -14.26 27.27 6.50
N ALA A 31 -15.36 27.28 7.24
CA ALA A 31 -15.82 26.14 8.04
C ALA A 31 -16.11 24.90 7.19
N LEU A 32 -16.69 25.07 6.00
CA LEU A 32 -16.88 23.99 5.04
C LEU A 32 -15.54 23.44 4.54
N ARG A 33 -14.58 24.31 4.22
CA ARG A 33 -13.24 23.90 3.79
C ARG A 33 -12.52 23.09 4.88
N GLU A 34 -12.62 23.52 6.14
CA GLU A 34 -12.05 22.82 7.29
C GLU A 34 -12.72 21.46 7.52
N SER A 35 -14.06 21.42 7.49
CA SER A 35 -14.85 20.18 7.58
C SER A 35 -14.43 19.16 6.52
N LEU A 36 -14.34 19.57 5.26
CA LEU A 36 -13.90 18.70 4.16
C LEU A 36 -12.44 18.28 4.33
N THR A 37 -11.58 19.17 4.79
CA THR A 37 -10.18 18.86 5.08
C THR A 37 -10.07 17.78 6.14
N GLN A 38 -10.80 17.93 7.24
CA GLN A 38 -10.83 16.99 8.34
C GLN A 38 -11.39 15.65 7.88
N TYR A 39 -12.47 15.63 7.10
CA TYR A 39 -13.02 14.40 6.54
C TYR A 39 -12.00 13.62 5.71
N VAL A 40 -11.26 14.31 4.81
CA VAL A 40 -10.22 13.68 4.00
C VAL A 40 -9.08 13.16 4.87
N LEU A 41 -8.59 13.96 5.82
CA LEU A 41 -7.49 13.58 6.72
C LEU A 41 -7.86 12.37 7.58
N GLN A 42 -9.09 12.31 8.10
CA GLN A 42 -9.60 11.15 8.83
C GLN A 42 -9.72 9.92 7.92
N GLY A 43 -10.23 10.10 6.70
CA GLY A 43 -10.34 9.02 5.72
C GLY A 43 -8.99 8.40 5.35
N VAL A 44 -7.92 9.21 5.29
CA VAL A 44 -6.56 8.72 5.04
C VAL A 44 -5.83 8.25 6.29
N ALA A 45 -6.31 8.59 7.50
CA ALA A 45 -5.70 8.20 8.77
C ALA A 45 -5.87 6.71 9.15
N VAL A 46 -6.52 5.92 8.30
CA VAL A 46 -6.73 4.49 8.54
C VAL A 46 -5.43 3.67 8.39
N PRO A 47 -5.20 2.62 9.20
CA PRO A 47 -3.97 1.83 9.18
C PRO A 47 -3.61 1.27 7.80
N ARG A 48 -4.61 0.81 7.04
CA ARG A 48 -4.42 0.27 5.68
C ARG A 48 -3.79 1.27 4.70
N LEU A 49 -3.95 2.59 4.92
CA LEU A 49 -3.39 3.63 4.06
C LEU A 49 -2.03 4.16 4.55
N GLN A 50 -1.45 3.58 5.60
CA GLN A 50 -0.18 4.05 6.16
C GLN A 50 0.96 3.99 5.13
N LEU A 51 1.09 2.87 4.39
CA LEU A 51 2.12 2.72 3.36
C LEU A 51 1.88 3.66 2.19
N TYR A 52 0.63 3.74 1.70
CA TYR A 52 0.23 4.74 0.72
C TYR A 52 0.65 6.17 1.15
N ARG A 53 0.37 6.56 2.40
CA ARG A 53 0.71 7.89 2.92
C ARG A 53 2.21 8.14 3.02
N THR A 54 2.96 7.18 3.54
CA THR A 54 4.41 7.33 3.78
C THR A 54 5.23 7.25 2.50
N ILE A 55 4.74 6.54 1.48
CA ILE A 55 5.46 6.34 0.22
C ILE A 55 5.09 7.42 -0.78
N LEU A 56 3.82 7.82 -0.84
CA LEU A 56 3.31 8.66 -1.92
C LEU A 56 2.98 10.08 -1.48
N VAL A 57 2.41 10.26 -0.31
CA VAL A 57 1.83 11.56 0.05
C VAL A 57 2.81 12.41 0.85
N THR A 58 3.50 11.79 1.82
CA THR A 58 4.26 12.51 2.84
C THR A 58 5.53 11.74 3.19
N PRO A 59 6.67 12.09 2.57
CA PRO A 59 7.94 11.70 3.10
C PRO A 59 8.16 12.47 4.42
N LEU A 60 8.42 11.75 5.51
CA LEU A 60 8.99 12.26 6.77
C LEU A 60 8.09 13.19 7.62
N GLY A 61 7.13 12.62 8.35
CA GLY A 61 6.61 13.21 9.60
C GLY A 61 5.76 14.49 9.53
N VAL A 62 5.63 15.13 8.38
CA VAL A 62 4.79 16.32 8.19
C VAL A 62 3.36 15.88 7.87
N ALA A 63 2.34 16.57 8.42
CA ALA A 63 0.96 16.33 8.03
C ALA A 63 0.75 16.68 6.53
N PRO A 64 0.16 15.80 5.72
CA PRO A 64 0.02 16.05 4.30
C PRO A 64 -0.97 17.18 4.06
N SER A 65 -0.59 18.18 3.25
CA SER A 65 -1.55 19.19 2.80
C SER A 65 -2.55 18.57 1.83
N LEU A 66 -3.79 19.09 1.77
CA LEU A 66 -4.77 18.65 0.79
C LEU A 66 -4.26 18.77 -0.65
N ALA A 67 -3.52 19.85 -0.94
CA ALA A 67 -2.90 20.03 -2.24
C ALA A 67 -1.94 18.89 -2.58
N LYS A 68 -1.20 18.33 -1.62
CA LYS A 68 -0.32 17.16 -1.84
C LYS A 68 -1.08 15.84 -1.90
N LEU A 69 -2.15 15.69 -1.12
CA LEU A 69 -3.04 14.52 -1.17
C LEU A 69 -3.74 14.39 -2.53
N PHE A 70 -4.14 15.52 -3.10
CA PHE A 70 -4.87 15.61 -4.37
C PHE A 70 -4.01 16.01 -5.57
N ALA A 71 -2.72 16.33 -5.37
CA ALA A 71 -1.80 16.60 -6.47
C ALA A 71 -1.79 15.42 -7.44
N SER A 72 -1.70 15.72 -8.74
CA SER A 72 -1.57 14.71 -9.79
C SER A 72 -0.37 13.83 -9.46
N HIS A 73 -0.68 12.66 -8.93
CA HIS A 73 0.31 11.78 -8.35
C HIS A 73 1.03 11.06 -9.48
N VAL A 74 2.28 10.63 -9.26
CA VAL A 74 2.98 9.73 -10.20
C VAL A 74 2.14 8.50 -10.54
N PHE A 75 1.20 8.12 -9.67
CA PHE A 75 0.21 7.09 -9.95
C PHE A 75 -0.66 7.38 -11.16
N LEU A 76 -1.08 8.63 -11.38
CA LEU A 76 -1.96 8.97 -12.51
C LEU A 76 -1.26 8.84 -13.87
N THR A 77 0.07 8.89 -13.91
CA THR A 77 0.84 8.64 -15.15
C THR A 77 0.93 7.16 -15.51
N LEU A 78 0.57 6.26 -14.59
CA LEU A 78 0.59 4.81 -14.83
C LEU A 78 -0.66 4.35 -15.57
N ALA A 79 -0.55 3.23 -16.28
CA ALA A 79 -1.70 2.56 -16.89
C ALA A 79 -2.71 2.08 -15.83
N LYS A 80 -3.98 1.90 -16.23
CA LYS A 80 -5.08 1.49 -15.32
C LYS A 80 -4.73 0.24 -14.49
N LEU A 81 -4.14 -0.77 -15.12
CA LEU A 81 -3.77 -2.02 -14.45
C LEU A 81 -2.63 -1.83 -13.45
N GLN A 82 -1.59 -1.09 -13.84
CA GLN A 82 -0.44 -0.75 -12.99
C GLN A 82 -0.89 0.01 -11.75
N ARG A 83 -1.77 1.02 -11.91
CA ARG A 83 -2.40 1.74 -10.80
C ARG A 83 -3.11 0.78 -9.86
N LYS A 84 -3.97 -0.08 -10.38
CA LYS A 84 -4.74 -1.05 -9.57
C LYS A 84 -3.82 -1.93 -8.73
N CYS A 85 -2.78 -2.48 -9.33
CA CYS A 85 -1.89 -3.42 -8.63
C CYS A 85 -1.04 -2.74 -7.56
N LEU A 86 -0.49 -1.55 -7.86
CA LEU A 86 0.25 -0.80 -6.84
C LEU A 86 -0.64 -0.26 -5.74
N THR A 87 -1.86 0.20 -6.05
CA THR A 87 -2.82 0.60 -5.01
C THR A 87 -3.11 -0.58 -4.10
N ARG A 88 -3.43 -1.76 -4.65
CA ARG A 88 -3.63 -2.98 -3.86
C ARG A 88 -2.42 -3.31 -2.97
N LEU A 89 -1.20 -3.18 -3.49
CA LEU A 89 0.02 -3.39 -2.70
C LEU A 89 0.11 -2.38 -1.53
N LEU A 90 -0.04 -1.09 -1.83
CA LEU A 90 0.16 0.00 -0.86
C LEU A 90 -0.95 0.15 0.16
N VAL A 91 -2.17 -0.30 -0.16
CA VAL A 91 -3.31 -0.32 0.75
C VAL A 91 -3.45 -1.65 1.49
N CYS A 92 -2.43 -2.50 1.37
CA CYS A 92 -2.36 -3.87 1.88
C CYS A 92 -3.40 -4.83 1.29
N GLU A 93 -4.26 -4.46 0.34
CA GLU A 93 -5.29 -5.32 -0.30
C GLU A 93 -4.72 -6.28 -1.39
N HIS A 94 -3.64 -6.99 -1.07
CA HIS A 94 -2.91 -7.89 -1.96
C HIS A 94 -3.09 -9.37 -1.56
N PRO A 95 -2.79 -10.34 -2.47
CA PRO A 95 -3.06 -11.76 -2.23
C PRO A 95 -2.08 -12.46 -1.26
N PHE A 96 -1.06 -11.76 -0.74
CA PHE A 96 -0.11 -12.32 0.21
C PHE A 96 -0.74 -12.58 1.59
N ALA A 97 -0.19 -13.53 2.34
CA ALA A 97 -0.69 -13.86 3.67
C ALA A 97 -0.60 -12.70 4.67
N ALA A 98 0.42 -11.85 4.56
CA ALA A 98 0.56 -10.66 5.40
C ALA A 98 -0.69 -9.75 5.38
N HIS A 99 -1.43 -9.68 4.28
CA HIS A 99 -2.71 -8.97 4.23
C HIS A 99 -3.73 -9.64 5.14
N ARG A 100 -3.96 -10.95 4.97
CA ARG A 100 -4.91 -11.70 5.82
C ARG A 100 -4.56 -11.55 7.29
N ARG A 101 -3.29 -11.71 7.66
CA ARG A 101 -2.80 -11.53 9.04
C ARG A 101 -3.14 -10.16 9.63
N ARG A 102 -3.04 -9.09 8.84
CA ARG A 102 -3.26 -7.71 9.33
C ARG A 102 -4.74 -7.39 9.60
N PHE A 103 -5.68 -8.15 9.04
CA PHE A 103 -7.11 -7.80 9.07
C PHE A 103 -8.05 -8.93 9.51
N LEU A 104 -7.65 -10.20 9.37
CA LEU A 104 -8.35 -11.36 9.91
C LEU A 104 -7.68 -11.70 11.25
N HIS A 105 -8.13 -11.05 12.32
CA HIS A 105 -7.69 -11.32 13.69
C HIS A 105 -8.31 -12.64 14.20
N ASP A 106 -7.91 -13.77 13.61
CA ASP A 106 -8.40 -15.10 13.97
C ASP A 106 -7.57 -15.78 15.09
N GLY A 107 -6.52 -15.11 15.57
CA GLY A 107 -5.63 -15.62 16.62
C GLY A 107 -4.48 -16.49 16.10
N THR A 108 -4.38 -16.69 14.79
CA THR A 108 -3.29 -17.48 14.19
C THR A 108 -1.94 -16.76 14.35
N PRO A 109 -0.90 -17.43 14.90
CA PRO A 109 0.42 -16.84 15.07
C PRO A 109 1.01 -16.32 13.75
N PRO A 110 1.70 -15.16 13.75
CA PRO A 110 2.34 -14.60 12.56
C PRO A 110 3.23 -15.58 11.79
N ASP A 111 3.99 -16.40 12.50
CA ASP A 111 4.98 -17.33 11.93
C ASP A 111 4.31 -18.56 11.28
N TRP A 112 3.01 -18.74 11.48
CA TRP A 112 2.23 -19.83 10.88
C TRP A 112 1.76 -19.52 9.46
N TRP A 113 1.90 -18.27 9.02
CA TRP A 113 1.55 -17.81 7.67
C TRP A 113 2.74 -17.91 6.73
N ILE A 114 3.20 -19.14 6.50
CA ILE A 114 4.42 -19.41 5.72
C ILE A 114 4.23 -19.15 4.22
N CYS A 115 5.32 -18.88 3.52
CA CYS A 115 5.31 -18.64 2.08
C CYS A 115 4.83 -19.86 1.29
N ARG A 116 3.74 -19.70 0.53
CA ARG A 116 3.18 -20.77 -0.32
C ARG A 116 4.13 -21.27 -1.42
N PHE A 117 5.11 -20.46 -1.79
CA PHE A 117 6.01 -20.73 -2.90
C PHE A 117 7.28 -21.49 -2.49
N CYS A 118 7.97 -21.05 -1.43
CA CYS A 118 9.16 -21.74 -0.94
C CYS A 118 8.84 -22.80 0.12
N ARG A 119 7.69 -22.69 0.80
CA ARG A 119 7.25 -23.58 1.88
C ARG A 119 8.24 -23.73 3.04
N ASP A 120 9.21 -22.83 3.15
CA ASP A 120 10.13 -22.79 4.28
C ASP A 120 9.40 -22.20 5.50
N VAL A 121 9.38 -22.97 6.59
CA VAL A 121 8.72 -22.59 7.86
C VAL A 121 9.32 -21.33 8.51
N ARG A 122 10.54 -20.94 8.11
CA ARG A 122 11.20 -19.71 8.57
C ARG A 122 10.82 -18.49 7.72
N CYS A 123 10.12 -18.68 6.62
CA CYS A 123 9.77 -17.63 5.68
C CYS A 123 8.28 -17.31 5.75
N VAL A 124 7.93 -16.19 6.38
CA VAL A 124 6.56 -15.66 6.38
C VAL A 124 6.22 -15.10 5.00
N GLU A 125 4.99 -15.31 4.54
CA GLU A 125 4.52 -14.77 3.27
C GLU A 125 4.13 -13.29 3.37
N ASP A 126 5.12 -12.42 3.27
CA ASP A 126 4.93 -10.98 3.21
C ASP A 126 5.46 -10.34 1.92
N GLU A 127 5.29 -9.01 1.82
CA GLU A 127 5.70 -8.24 0.66
C GLU A 127 7.21 -8.34 0.40
N GLY A 128 8.02 -8.39 1.46
CA GLY A 128 9.48 -8.47 1.33
C GLY A 128 9.92 -9.82 0.82
N HIS A 129 9.44 -10.87 1.49
CA HIS A 129 9.76 -12.22 1.12
C HIS A 129 9.30 -12.52 -0.32
N VAL A 130 8.02 -12.33 -0.64
CA VAL A 130 7.47 -12.73 -1.94
C VAL A 130 8.07 -11.93 -3.10
N LEU A 131 8.23 -10.61 -2.96
CA LEU A 131 8.67 -9.76 -4.07
C LEU A 131 10.20 -9.74 -4.23
N PHE A 132 11.00 -9.97 -3.18
CA PHE A 132 12.44 -9.70 -3.23
C PHE A 132 13.32 -10.89 -2.85
N GLU A 133 12.88 -11.77 -1.95
CA GLU A 133 13.77 -12.76 -1.32
C GLU A 133 13.44 -14.20 -1.69
N CYS A 134 12.18 -14.49 -2.03
CA CYS A 134 11.72 -15.85 -2.23
C CYS A 134 12.55 -16.58 -3.28
N VAL A 135 12.90 -17.82 -2.95
CA VAL A 135 13.77 -18.71 -3.73
C VAL A 135 13.03 -19.54 -4.77
N ASN A 136 11.71 -19.36 -4.89
CA ASN A 136 10.93 -20.05 -5.91
C ASN A 136 11.36 -19.61 -7.32
N ASP A 137 11.62 -20.57 -8.21
CA ASP A 137 12.14 -20.31 -9.56
C ASP A 137 11.26 -19.36 -10.38
N GLY A 138 9.94 -19.45 -10.26
CA GLY A 138 9.01 -18.57 -10.97
C GLY A 138 9.15 -17.13 -10.51
N LEU A 139 9.24 -16.92 -9.19
CA LEU A 139 9.41 -15.59 -8.60
C LEU A 139 10.80 -15.03 -8.89
N ILE A 140 11.85 -15.86 -8.84
CA ILE A 140 13.20 -15.46 -9.26
C ILE A 140 13.17 -14.99 -10.71
N LYS A 141 12.60 -15.77 -11.63
CA LYS A 141 12.53 -15.39 -13.05
C LYS A 141 11.76 -14.08 -13.26
N ALA A 142 10.62 -13.92 -12.60
CA ALA A 142 9.82 -12.69 -12.68
C ALA A 142 10.60 -11.47 -12.14
N ARG A 143 11.24 -11.62 -10.97
CA ARG A 143 12.07 -10.61 -10.34
C ARG A 143 13.26 -10.25 -11.22
N THR A 144 14.06 -11.21 -11.65
CA THR A 144 15.23 -10.99 -12.52
C THR A 144 14.85 -10.29 -13.82
N ARG A 145 13.73 -10.66 -14.46
CA ARG A 145 13.23 -9.95 -15.64
C ARG A 145 12.91 -8.49 -15.32
N ALA A 146 12.11 -8.26 -14.28
CA ALA A 146 11.70 -6.91 -13.90
C ALA A 146 12.89 -6.01 -13.56
N PHE A 147 13.82 -6.49 -12.73
CA PHE A 147 14.99 -5.70 -12.34
C PHE A 147 15.95 -5.46 -13.51
N ARG A 148 16.08 -6.41 -14.44
CA ARG A 148 16.82 -6.17 -15.70
C ARG A 148 16.18 -5.04 -16.50
N ASP A 149 14.86 -5.07 -16.71
CA ASP A 149 14.15 -4.04 -17.44
C ASP A 149 14.21 -2.67 -16.72
N MET A 150 14.29 -2.66 -15.40
CA MET A 150 14.45 -1.44 -14.61
C MET A 150 15.88 -0.89 -14.70
N LEU A 151 16.90 -1.75 -14.75
CA LEU A 151 18.29 -1.35 -14.95
C LEU A 151 18.52 -0.74 -16.34
N THR A 152 17.82 -1.20 -17.38
CA THR A 152 17.91 -0.56 -18.71
C THR A 152 17.28 0.83 -18.74
N ILE A 153 16.22 1.05 -17.95
CA ILE A 153 15.54 2.34 -17.80
C ILE A 153 16.38 3.32 -16.97
N HIS A 154 17.01 2.84 -15.90
CA HIS A 154 17.75 3.68 -14.96
C HIS A 154 19.04 2.96 -14.50
N PRO A 155 20.13 2.98 -15.29
CA PRO A 155 21.35 2.23 -14.98
C PRO A 155 21.92 2.47 -13.57
N PRO A 156 21.91 3.70 -13.01
CA PRO A 156 22.37 3.93 -11.64
C PRO A 156 21.63 3.15 -10.53
N LEU A 157 20.50 2.50 -10.85
CA LEU A 157 19.79 1.61 -9.93
C LEU A 157 20.69 0.47 -9.42
N GLU A 158 21.69 0.02 -10.19
CA GLU A 158 22.64 -1.01 -9.76
C GLU A 158 23.39 -0.66 -8.46
N TYR A 159 23.63 0.62 -8.21
CA TYR A 159 24.29 1.12 -6.99
C TYR A 159 23.31 1.35 -5.83
N VAL A 160 22.01 1.39 -6.12
CA VAL A 160 20.94 1.64 -5.14
C VAL A 160 20.45 0.33 -4.55
N LEU A 161 20.28 -0.72 -5.36
CA LEU A 161 19.75 -2.02 -4.92
C LEU A 161 20.50 -2.62 -3.72
N PRO A 162 21.86 -2.66 -3.71
CA PRO A 162 22.58 -3.29 -2.61
C PRO A 162 22.51 -2.49 -1.29
N LYS A 163 22.14 -1.20 -1.36
CA LYS A 163 22.15 -0.28 -0.22
C LYS A 163 20.81 -0.19 0.51
N ARG A 164 19.76 -0.83 -0.01
CA ARG A 164 18.42 -0.77 0.55
C ARG A 164 18.04 -2.13 1.12
N THR A 165 17.82 -2.17 2.43
CA THR A 165 17.41 -3.37 3.17
C THR A 165 15.89 -3.46 3.33
N ASP A 166 15.18 -2.34 3.21
CA ASP A 166 13.71 -2.27 3.30
C ASP A 166 13.07 -2.19 1.91
N VAL A 167 12.05 -3.02 1.70
CA VAL A 167 11.23 -3.06 0.49
C VAL A 167 10.59 -1.71 0.20
N TRP A 168 10.09 -1.05 1.25
CA TRP A 168 9.36 0.20 1.06
C TRP A 168 10.29 1.36 0.70
N ASP A 169 11.56 1.30 1.09
CA ASP A 169 12.57 2.23 0.61
C ASP A 169 12.83 2.12 -0.90
N LEU A 170 12.83 0.90 -1.45
CA LEU A 170 12.90 0.69 -2.89
C LEU A 170 11.65 1.22 -3.60
N VAL A 171 10.46 0.97 -3.06
CA VAL A 171 9.21 1.51 -3.62
C VAL A 171 9.19 3.04 -3.56
N ARG A 172 9.67 3.66 -2.48
CA ARG A 172 9.85 5.13 -2.37
C ARG A 172 10.80 5.66 -3.44
N PHE A 173 11.88 4.93 -3.72
CA PHE A 173 12.79 5.30 -4.80
C PHE A 173 12.08 5.22 -6.15
N PHE A 174 11.39 4.11 -6.46
CA PHE A 174 10.64 3.96 -7.72
C PHE A 174 9.55 5.02 -7.88
N ALA A 175 8.89 5.43 -6.79
CA ALA A 175 7.88 6.49 -6.83
C ALA A 175 8.42 7.86 -7.31
N ARG A 176 9.75 8.09 -7.24
CA ARG A 176 10.39 9.30 -7.78
C ARG A 176 10.73 9.17 -9.27
N HIS A 177 10.60 7.97 -9.85
CA HIS A 177 10.96 7.65 -11.21
C HIS A 177 9.79 6.90 -11.91
N PRO A 178 8.83 7.61 -12.53
CA PRO A 178 7.61 7.01 -13.06
C PRO A 178 7.82 5.77 -13.96
N PRO A 179 8.82 5.73 -14.86
CA PRO A 179 9.09 4.55 -15.68
C PRO A 179 9.51 3.31 -14.86
N LEU A 180 10.27 3.50 -13.77
CA LEU A 180 10.63 2.42 -12.85
C LEU A 180 9.41 1.93 -12.08
N LEU A 181 8.57 2.85 -11.60
CA LEU A 181 7.35 2.51 -10.90
C LEU A 181 6.39 1.69 -11.79
N ALA A 182 6.30 2.04 -13.08
CA ALA A 182 5.50 1.29 -14.05
C ALA A 182 5.99 -0.16 -14.21
N ARG A 183 7.30 -0.38 -14.35
CA ARG A 183 7.87 -1.73 -14.43
C ARG A 183 7.74 -2.52 -13.14
N PHE A 184 7.91 -1.86 -12.00
CA PHE A 184 7.64 -2.48 -10.72
C PHE A 184 6.16 -2.88 -10.58
N ALA A 185 5.22 -2.06 -11.08
CA ALA A 185 3.80 -2.41 -11.09
C ALA A 185 3.48 -3.63 -11.96
N ASP A 186 4.12 -3.75 -13.13
CA ASP A 186 3.97 -4.92 -14.01
C ASP A 186 4.49 -6.21 -13.31
N PHE A 187 5.60 -6.10 -12.58
CA PHE A 187 6.16 -7.17 -11.77
C PHE A 187 5.23 -7.60 -10.62
N VAL A 188 4.71 -6.62 -9.86
CA VAL A 188 3.74 -6.86 -8.79
C VAL A 188 2.49 -7.54 -9.34
N HIS A 189 1.99 -7.09 -10.48
CA HIS A 189 0.84 -7.71 -11.15
C HIS A 189 1.11 -9.18 -11.54
N THR A 190 2.29 -9.46 -12.10
CA THR A 190 2.70 -10.83 -12.44
C THR A 190 2.75 -11.71 -11.20
N THR A 191 3.32 -11.19 -10.12
CA THR A 191 3.42 -11.90 -8.84
C THR A 191 2.04 -12.17 -8.24
N PHE A 192 1.11 -11.20 -8.30
CA PHE A 192 -0.26 -11.39 -7.83
C PHE A 192 -0.98 -12.52 -8.58
N LYS A 193 -0.81 -12.59 -9.91
CA LYS A 193 -1.37 -13.70 -10.69
C LYS A 193 -0.83 -15.06 -10.24
N MET A 194 0.47 -15.15 -9.97
CA MET A 194 1.06 -16.38 -9.45
C MET A 194 0.49 -16.75 -8.07
N CYS A 195 0.21 -15.76 -7.21
CA CYS A 195 -0.45 -16.01 -5.93
C CYS A 195 -1.89 -16.48 -6.09
N ASP A 196 -2.61 -16.01 -7.10
CA ASP A 196 -3.99 -16.44 -7.36
C ASP A 196 -4.04 -17.92 -7.82
N GLU A 197 -2.96 -18.44 -8.40
CA GLU A 197 -2.84 -19.84 -8.87
C GLU A 197 -2.39 -20.83 -7.78
N VAL A 198 -1.67 -20.36 -6.75
CA VAL A 198 -1.12 -21.20 -5.68
C VAL A 198 -1.90 -20.94 -4.38
N PRO A 199 -2.51 -21.96 -3.76
CA PRO A 199 -3.21 -21.79 -2.48
C PRO A 199 -2.29 -21.29 -1.37
N MET A 200 -2.81 -20.41 -0.51
CA MET A 200 -2.11 -19.96 0.69
C MET A 200 -1.91 -21.12 1.67
N ILE A 201 -0.77 -21.15 2.34
CA ILE A 201 -0.46 -22.13 3.38
C ILE A 201 -0.54 -21.44 4.74
N ILE A 202 -1.32 -22.03 5.64
CA ILE A 202 -1.46 -21.59 7.02
C ILE A 202 -1.25 -22.86 7.85
N ILE A 203 -0.26 -22.83 8.72
CA ILE A 203 -0.06 -23.89 9.71
C ILE A 203 -1.24 -23.85 10.67
N THR A 204 -1.88 -24.98 10.91
CA THR A 204 -3.06 -25.07 11.80
C THR A 204 -2.79 -25.86 13.07
N SER A 205 -1.71 -26.63 13.10
CA SER A 205 -1.31 -27.43 14.25
C SER A 205 0.23 -27.52 14.38
N GLN A 206 0.72 -27.90 15.57
CA GLN A 206 2.15 -28.19 15.74
C GLN A 206 2.60 -29.43 14.95
N ASN A 207 1.69 -30.36 14.63
CA ASN A 207 2.02 -31.52 13.81
C ASN A 207 2.33 -31.07 12.36
N ASP A 208 1.54 -30.14 11.82
CA ASP A 208 1.79 -29.56 10.48
C ASP A 208 3.16 -28.86 10.43
N LEU A 209 3.54 -28.17 11.52
CA LEU A 209 4.84 -27.51 11.64
C LEU A 209 6.00 -28.53 11.65
N ALA A 210 5.82 -29.68 12.32
CA ALA A 210 6.82 -30.74 12.39
C ALA A 210 7.02 -31.45 11.04
N GLU A 211 5.95 -31.60 10.24
CA GLU A 211 6.02 -32.19 8.90
C GLU A 211 6.72 -31.28 7.88
N LEU A 212 6.59 -29.96 8.05
CA LEU A 212 7.17 -28.95 7.15
C LEU A 212 8.59 -28.51 7.56
N SER A 213 9.02 -28.85 8.77
CA SER A 213 10.38 -28.56 9.22
C SER A 213 11.38 -29.41 8.43
N PRO A 214 12.49 -28.83 7.94
CA PRO A 214 13.53 -29.62 7.27
C PRO A 214 14.02 -30.70 8.23
N ARG A 215 13.98 -31.96 7.81
CA ARG A 215 14.61 -33.06 8.55
C ARG A 215 16.12 -32.78 8.60
N PRO A 216 16.77 -33.03 9.75
CA PRO A 216 18.18 -32.73 9.95
C PRO A 216 19.09 -33.42 8.93
#